data_AF-A0A392QVL8-F1
#
_entry.id   AF-A0A392QVL8-F1
#
_cell.length_a   1.000
_cell.length_b   1.000
_cell.length_c   1.000
_cell.angle_alpha   90.00
_cell.angle_beta   90.00
_cell.angle_gamma   90.00
#
_symmetry.space_group_name_H-M   'P 1'
#
loop_
_entity.id
_entity.type
_entity.pdbx_description
1 polymer ?
#
loop_
_entity_poly.entity_id
_entity_poly.type
_entity_poly.pdbx_seq_one_letter_code
_entity_poly.pdbx_strand_id
1 'polypeptide(L)'
;GVAIAKDMADIILLEKDLNVLVAGVEHGRLTFGNTMKYIKMSVIANLGSTISLLIATLFLKYEPLTSRQLLTQNFIYSLGQIVIPWDKIDEEYLKTPHKWSERGLPMFILWNGPLGSLRVFSCKLSLFI
;
A
#
# COMPACT_ATOMS: atom_id res chain seq x y z
N GLY A 1 12.09 37.32 1.52
CA GLY A 1 12.32 36.59 2.77
C GLY A 1 13.81 36.50 3.00
N VAL A 2 14.24 36.71 4.24
CA VAL A 2 15.64 36.53 4.66
C VAL A 2 16.06 35.08 4.40
N ALA A 3 17.31 34.83 3.98
CA ALA A 3 17.82 33.49 3.66
C ALA A 3 17.59 32.47 4.81
N ILE A 4 17.72 32.94 6.06
CA ILE A 4 17.48 32.15 7.28
C ILE A 4 16.05 31.58 7.34
N ALA A 5 15.05 32.30 6.85
CA ALA A 5 13.67 31.80 6.82
C ALA A 5 13.45 30.74 5.73
N LYS A 6 14.29 30.70 4.69
CA LYS A 6 14.25 29.64 3.68
C LYS A 6 14.92 28.36 4.19
N ASP A 7 16.03 28.49 4.91
CA ASP A 7 16.78 27.34 5.44
C ASP A 7 16.01 26.58 6.53
N MET A 8 15.06 27.24 7.20
CA MET A 8 14.27 26.65 8.30
C MET A 8 12.87 26.20 7.86
N ALA A 9 12.48 26.40 6.60
CA ALA A 9 11.12 26.10 6.12
C ALA A 9 11.06 24.73 5.43
N ASP A 10 10.12 23.87 5.85
CA ASP A 10 9.83 22.60 5.16
C ASP A 10 9.22 22.81 3.75
N ILE A 11 8.61 23.97 3.51
CA ILE A 11 7.99 24.35 2.24
C ILE A 11 8.45 25.76 1.87
N ILE A 12 9.11 25.89 0.71
CA ILE A 12 9.52 27.18 0.16
C ILE A 12 8.64 27.49 -1.05
N LEU A 13 7.85 28.55 -0.96
CA LEU A 13 7.08 29.08 -2.08
C LEU A 13 8.03 29.72 -3.09
N LEU A 14 8.09 29.15 -4.30
CA LEU A 14 8.88 29.68 -5.41
C LEU A 14 8.25 30.96 -5.99
N GLU A 15 6.91 31.04 -5.94
CA GLU A 15 6.12 32.17 -6.38
C GLU A 15 5.39 32.79 -5.19
N LYS A 16 5.28 34.13 -5.16
CA LYS A 16 4.54 34.85 -4.11
C LYS A 16 3.03 34.86 -4.40
N ASP A 17 2.47 33.70 -4.70
CA ASP A 17 1.04 33.52 -4.93
C ASP A 17 0.48 32.44 -3.99
N LEU A 18 -0.60 32.78 -3.30
CA LEU A 18 -1.31 31.88 -2.40
C LEU A 18 -2.03 30.76 -3.18
N ASN A 19 -2.34 30.97 -4.46
CA ASN A 19 -2.90 29.93 -5.32
C ASN A 19 -1.95 28.72 -5.47
N VAL A 20 -0.64 28.96 -5.50
CA VAL A 20 0.38 27.90 -5.57
C VAL A 20 0.38 27.06 -4.29
N LEU A 21 0.10 27.67 -3.14
CA LEU A 21 -0.05 26.94 -1.88
C LEU A 21 -1.30 26.05 -1.91
N VAL A 22 -2.43 26.55 -2.41
CA VAL A 22 -3.69 25.78 -2.52
C VAL A 22 -3.50 24.57 -3.45
N ALA A 23 -2.91 24.78 -4.63
CA ALA A 23 -2.59 23.70 -5.56
C ALA A 23 -1.62 22.68 -4.96
N GLY A 24 -0.61 23.14 -4.22
CA GLY A 24 0.33 22.27 -3.50
C GLY A 24 -0.35 21.39 -2.44
N VAL A 25 -1.31 21.95 -1.69
CA VAL A 25 -2.10 21.18 -0.71
C VAL A 25 -3.01 20.16 -1.41
N GLU A 26 -3.66 20.53 -2.51
CA GLU A 26 -4.52 19.64 -3.29
C GLU A 26 -3.73 18.45 -3.88
N HIS A 27 -2.58 18.72 -4.50
CA HIS A 27 -1.66 17.68 -4.98
C HIS A 27 -1.07 16.84 -3.84
N GLY A 28 -0.83 17.44 -2.68
CA GLY A 28 -0.40 16.72 -1.48
C GLY A 28 -1.46 15.70 -1.02
N ARG A 29 -2.75 16.05 -1.09
CA ARG A 29 -3.86 15.17 -0.71
C ARG A 29 -4.02 13.99 -1.67
N LEU A 30 -3.87 14.23 -2.97
CA LEU A 30 -3.81 13.20 -4.01
C LEU A 30 -2.66 12.22 -3.71
N THR A 31 -1.45 12.74 -3.52
CA THR A 31 -0.25 11.92 -3.25
C THR A 31 -0.41 11.10 -1.97
N PHE A 32 -0.93 11.70 -0.90
CA PHE A 32 -1.17 11.03 0.37
C PHE A 32 -2.18 9.88 0.24
N GLY A 33 -3.29 10.10 -0.47
CA GLY A 33 -4.31 9.07 -0.67
C GLY A 33 -3.80 7.88 -1.50
N ASN A 34 -3.01 8.13 -2.54
CA ASN A 34 -2.44 7.08 -3.40
C ASN A 34 -1.42 6.24 -2.65
N THR A 35 -0.58 6.92 -1.85
CA THR A 35 0.37 6.26 -0.96
C THR A 35 -0.35 5.38 0.07
N MET A 36 -1.42 5.88 0.68
CA MET A 36 -2.22 5.13 1.65
C MET A 36 -2.89 3.91 1.02
N LYS A 37 -3.43 4.05 -0.20
CA LYS A 37 -4.04 2.94 -0.97
C LYS A 37 -3.00 1.85 -1.25
N TYR A 38 -1.82 2.24 -1.72
CA TYR A 38 -0.68 1.35 -1.95
C TYR A 38 -0.29 0.60 -0.67
N ILE A 39 -0.11 1.30 0.46
CA ILE A 39 0.29 0.67 1.73
C ILE A 39 -0.76 -0.33 2.19
N LYS A 40 -2.05 0.03 2.17
CA LYS A 40 -3.14 -0.88 2.55
C LYS A 40 -3.15 -2.16 1.71
N MET A 41 -3.02 -2.02 0.38
CA MET A 41 -2.98 -3.16 -0.54
C MET A 41 -1.74 -4.03 -0.32
N SER A 42 -0.57 -3.40 -0.20
CA SER A 42 0.70 -4.11 -0.04
C SER A 42 0.78 -4.89 1.26
N VAL A 43 0.36 -4.28 2.37
CA VAL A 43 0.35 -4.96 3.68
C VAL A 43 -0.61 -6.14 3.68
N ILE A 44 -1.83 -6.00 3.14
CA ILE A 44 -2.79 -7.12 3.06
C ILE A 44 -2.25 -8.27 2.23
N ALA A 45 -1.66 -7.98 1.07
CA ALA A 45 -1.17 -9.03 0.18
C ALA A 45 0.05 -9.76 0.75
N ASN A 46 1.00 -9.02 1.33
CA ASN A 46 2.20 -9.60 1.93
C ASN A 46 1.85 -10.44 3.17
N LEU A 47 0.98 -9.93 4.04
CA LEU A 47 0.49 -10.70 5.20
C LEU A 47 -0.33 -11.90 4.77
N GLY A 48 -1.26 -11.74 3.82
CA GLY A 48 -2.08 -12.83 3.31
C GLY A 48 -1.24 -13.96 2.70
N SER A 49 -0.23 -13.61 1.90
CA SER A 49 0.73 -14.55 1.30
C SER A 49 1.55 -15.30 2.37
N THR A 50 2.04 -14.58 3.38
CA THR A 50 2.87 -15.14 4.46
C THR A 50 2.04 -16.07 5.37
N ILE A 51 0.85 -15.64 5.78
CA ILE A 51 -0.07 -16.44 6.60
C ILE A 51 -0.53 -17.68 5.81
N SER A 52 -0.87 -17.53 4.53
CA SER A 52 -1.26 -18.66 3.68
C SER A 52 -0.13 -19.68 3.53
N LEU A 53 1.12 -19.23 3.37
CA LEU A 53 2.28 -20.13 3.30
C LEU A 53 2.50 -20.84 4.64
N LEU A 54 2.41 -20.12 5.76
CA LEU A 54 2.55 -20.68 7.10
C LEU A 54 1.50 -21.76 7.37
N ILE A 55 0.23 -21.48 7.06
CA ILE A 55 -0.86 -22.45 7.21
C ILE A 55 -0.60 -23.66 6.29
N ALA A 56 -0.25 -23.44 5.02
CA ALA A 56 0.04 -24.53 4.09
C ALA A 56 1.17 -25.44 4.60
N THR A 57 2.25 -24.91 5.17
CA THR A 57 3.35 -25.70 5.74
C THR A 57 2.97 -26.42 7.05
N LEU A 58 2.00 -25.91 7.81
CA LEU A 58 1.48 -26.63 8.98
C LEU A 58 0.60 -27.83 8.59
N PHE A 59 -0.19 -27.69 7.52
CA PHE A 59 -1.05 -28.77 7.00
C PHE A 59 -0.29 -29.76 6.12
N LEU A 60 0.68 -29.28 5.35
CA LEU A 60 1.51 -30.07 4.44
C LEU A 60 2.90 -30.22 5.05
N LYS A 61 3.32 -31.46 5.32
CA LYS A 61 4.63 -31.78 5.92
C LYS A 61 5.83 -31.51 4.98
N TYR A 62 5.62 -30.79 3.88
CA TYR A 62 6.58 -30.48 2.82
C TYR A 62 6.51 -28.99 2.45
N GLU A 63 7.55 -28.44 1.84
CA GLU A 63 7.59 -27.05 1.40
C GLU A 63 6.58 -26.79 0.26
N PRO A 64 5.52 -25.96 0.46
CA PRO A 64 4.44 -25.78 -0.53
C PRO A 64 4.88 -25.05 -1.81
N LEU A 65 5.94 -24.22 -1.73
CA LEU A 65 6.56 -23.57 -2.88
C LEU A 65 8.08 -23.59 -2.73
N THR A 66 8.77 -23.91 -3.81
CA THR A 66 10.24 -23.83 -3.84
C THR A 66 10.68 -22.36 -3.79
N SER A 67 11.82 -22.07 -3.15
CA SER A 67 12.39 -20.70 -3.04
C SER A 67 12.51 -19.97 -4.38
N ARG A 68 12.78 -20.68 -5.48
CA ARG A 68 12.80 -20.14 -6.85
C ARG A 68 11.44 -19.58 -7.27
N GLN A 69 10.36 -20.34 -7.04
CA GLN A 69 9.00 -19.91 -7.37
C GLN A 69 8.55 -18.72 -6.51
N LEU A 70 8.91 -18.72 -5.22
CA LEU A 70 8.60 -17.63 -4.31
C LEU A 70 9.32 -16.33 -4.69
N LEU A 71 10.58 -16.41 -5.12
CA LEU A 71 11.34 -15.26 -5.59
C LEU A 71 10.73 -14.68 -6.88
N THR A 72 10.45 -15.53 -7.87
CA THR A 72 9.83 -15.09 -9.13
C THR A 72 8.45 -14.49 -8.89
N GLN A 73 7.62 -15.09 -8.03
CA GLN A 73 6.31 -14.55 -7.69
C GLN A 73 6.41 -13.17 -7.02
N ASN A 74 7.32 -12.99 -6.06
CA ASN A 74 7.53 -11.69 -5.41
C ASN A 74 8.04 -10.60 -6.37
N PHE A 75 8.88 -10.98 -7.33
CA PHE A 75 9.38 -10.05 -8.33
C PHE A 75 8.24 -9.57 -9.25
N ILE A 76 7.46 -10.49 -9.81
CA ILE A 76 6.29 -10.15 -10.66
C ILE A 76 5.29 -9.32 -9.88
N TYR A 77 5.03 -9.68 -8.63
CA TYR A 77 4.10 -8.96 -7.77
C TYR A 77 4.56 -7.53 -7.50
N SER A 78 5.84 -7.34 -7.17
CA SER A 78 6.45 -6.02 -6.98
C SER A 78 6.31 -5.14 -8.22
N LEU A 79 6.52 -5.70 -9.42
CA LEU A 79 6.32 -4.96 -10.68
C LEU A 79 4.87 -4.52 -10.87
N GLY A 80 3.90 -5.38 -10.54
CA GLY A 80 2.48 -5.04 -10.60
C GLY A 80 2.06 -3.93 -9.64
N GLN A 81 2.71 -3.83 -8.48
CA GLN A 81 2.37 -2.81 -7.48
C GLN A 81 2.86 -1.39 -7.83
N ILE A 82 3.82 -1.24 -8.75
CA ILE A 82 4.36 0.07 -9.19
C ILE A 82 3.26 0.95 -9.81
N VAL A 83 2.19 0.36 -10.32
CA VAL A 83 1.09 1.07 -10.98
C VAL A 83 0.12 1.71 -9.95
N ILE A 84 0.06 1.18 -8.73
CA ILE A 84 -0.93 1.58 -7.72
C ILE A 84 -0.77 3.06 -7.27
N PRO A 85 0.44 3.62 -7.08
CA PRO A 85 0.61 5.04 -6.77
C PRO A 85 0.14 5.99 -7.88
N TRP A 86 0.02 5.51 -9.12
CA TRP A 86 -0.50 6.27 -10.27
C TRP A 86 -2.01 6.15 -10.45
N ASP A 87 -2.69 5.42 -9.57
CA ASP A 87 -4.13 5.22 -9.67
C ASP A 87 -4.90 6.52 -9.36
N LYS A 88 -6.15 6.61 -9.85
CA LYS A 88 -7.03 7.74 -9.59
C LYS A 88 -7.71 7.58 -8.23
N ILE A 89 -7.81 8.68 -7.51
CA ILE A 89 -8.54 8.77 -6.24
C ILE A 89 -9.86 9.49 -6.49
N ASP A 90 -10.91 9.01 -5.85
CA ASP A 90 -12.22 9.64 -5.89
C ASP A 90 -12.16 11.07 -5.36
N GLU A 91 -12.79 11.99 -6.08
CA GLU A 91 -12.83 13.41 -5.72
C GLU A 91 -13.46 13.64 -4.35
N GLU A 92 -14.37 12.76 -3.92
CA GLU A 92 -14.99 12.83 -2.59
C GLU A 92 -13.97 12.57 -1.46
N TYR A 93 -13.02 11.66 -1.66
CA TYR A 93 -11.95 11.40 -0.71
C TYR A 93 -10.99 12.60 -0.58
N LEU A 94 -10.88 13.39 -1.65
CA LEU A 94 -10.09 14.62 -1.70
C LEU A 94 -10.81 15.83 -1.10
N LYS A 95 -12.06 15.72 -0.63
CA LYS A 95 -12.79 16.83 0.00
C LYS A 95 -12.42 17.03 1.46
N THR A 96 -12.07 15.97 2.20
CA THR A 96 -11.65 16.05 3.61
C THR A 96 -10.16 15.68 3.83
N PRO A 97 -9.45 16.34 4.76
CA PRO A 97 -8.08 15.97 5.08
C PRO A 97 -8.08 14.65 5.85
N HIS A 98 -7.46 13.63 5.26
CA HIS A 98 -7.37 12.32 5.88
C HIS A 98 -6.06 12.21 6.67
N LYS A 99 -6.15 11.70 7.91
CA LYS A 99 -4.98 11.37 8.73
C LYS A 99 -4.68 9.88 8.63
N TRP A 100 -3.41 9.53 8.84
CA TRP A 100 -3.04 8.13 9.05
C TRP A 100 -3.80 7.58 10.26
N SER A 101 -4.51 6.47 10.07
CA SER A 101 -5.24 5.81 11.16
C SER A 101 -4.40 4.67 11.72
N GLU A 102 -3.85 4.88 12.92
CA GLU A 102 -3.06 3.86 13.63
C GLU A 102 -3.87 2.59 13.93
N ARG A 103 -5.19 2.71 14.12
CA ARG A 103 -6.11 1.57 14.33
C ARG A 103 -6.81 1.11 13.06
N GLY A 104 -6.98 1.99 12.08
CA GLY A 104 -7.73 1.69 10.85
C GLY A 104 -7.00 0.69 9.95
N LEU A 105 -5.67 0.79 9.85
CA LEU A 105 -4.88 -0.16 9.08
C LEU A 105 -4.94 -1.59 9.66
N PRO A 106 -4.63 -1.84 10.96
CA PRO A 106 -4.72 -3.17 11.52
C PRO A 106 -6.16 -3.71 11.56
N MET A 107 -7.18 -2.87 11.77
CA MET A 107 -8.58 -3.32 11.71
C MET A 107 -9.00 -3.71 10.28
N PHE A 108 -8.53 -2.97 9.28
CA PHE A 108 -8.75 -3.29 7.87
C PHE A 108 -8.08 -4.61 7.47
N ILE A 109 -6.86 -4.85 7.99
CA ILE A 109 -6.13 -6.11 7.83
C ILE A 109 -6.83 -7.24 8.57
N LEU A 110 -7.35 -7.01 9.79
CA LEU A 110 -7.99 -8.07 10.57
C LEU A 110 -9.34 -8.48 9.96
N TRP A 111 -10.05 -7.56 9.31
CA TRP A 111 -11.28 -7.85 8.58
C TRP A 111 -11.05 -8.50 7.22
N ASN A 112 -10.11 -7.97 6.41
CA ASN A 112 -9.87 -8.45 5.04
C ASN A 112 -8.81 -9.55 4.95
N GLY A 113 -7.97 -9.71 5.97
CA GLY A 113 -6.89 -10.68 6.04
C GLY A 113 -7.38 -12.12 5.96
N PRO A 114 -8.37 -12.55 6.76
CA PRO A 114 -8.92 -13.90 6.68
C PRO A 114 -9.50 -14.24 5.29
N LEU A 115 -10.22 -13.29 4.68
CA LEU A 115 -10.78 -13.43 3.33
C LEU A 115 -9.67 -13.53 2.26
N GLY A 116 -8.62 -12.73 2.41
CA GLY A 116 -7.45 -12.75 1.52
C GLY A 116 -6.65 -14.06 1.64
N SER A 117 -6.35 -14.49 2.85
CA SER A 117 -5.63 -15.74 3.12
C SER A 117 -6.39 -16.96 2.62
N LEU A 118 -7.72 -17.01 2.77
CA LEU A 118 -8.53 -18.11 2.28
C LEU A 118 -8.49 -18.21 0.75
N ARG A 119 -8.65 -17.08 0.05
CA ARG A 119 -8.59 -17.04 -1.42
C ARG A 119 -7.22 -17.47 -1.96
N VAL A 120 -6.14 -17.02 -1.32
CA VAL A 120 -4.77 -17.36 -1.71
C VAL A 120 -4.45 -18.83 -1.43
N PHE A 121 -4.92 -19.36 -0.30
CA PHE A 121 -4.77 -20.78 0.04
C PHE A 121 -5.48 -21.68 -0.98
N SER A 122 -6.75 -21.37 -1.33
CA SER A 122 -7.49 -22.11 -2.35
C SER A 122 -6.81 -22.08 -3.72
N CYS A 123 -6.27 -20.92 -4.13
CA CYS A 123 -5.56 -20.79 -5.41
C CYS A 123 -4.25 -21.60 -5.45
N LYS A 124 -3.45 -21.55 -4.37
CA LYS A 124 -2.19 -22.31 -4.29
C LYS A 124 -2.42 -23.82 -4.18
N LEU A 125 -3.51 -24.25 -3.52
CA LEU A 125 -3.90 -25.67 -3.47
C LEU A 125 -4.31 -26.19 -4.87
N SER A 126 -5.01 -25.38 -5.66
CA SER A 126 -5.38 -25.72 -7.04
C SER A 126 -4.19 -25.73 -8.01
N LEU A 127 -3.08 -25.07 -7.68
CA LEU A 127 -1.86 -25.10 -8.49
C LEU A 127 -0.99 -26.33 -8.18
N PHE A 128 -1.33 -27.08 -7.13
CA PHE A 128 -0.61 -28.25 -6.62
C PHE A 128 -1.33 -29.58 -6.91
N ILE A 129 -2.59 -29.53 -7.37
CA ILE A 129 -3.38 -30.65 -7.93
C ILE A 129 -3.35 -30.55 -9.46
#